data_AF-A0AAW9IE58-F1
#
_entry.id   AF-A0AAW9IE58-F1
#
_cell.length_a   1.000
_cell.length_b   1.000
_cell.length_c   1.000
_cell.angle_alpha   90.00
_cell.angle_beta   90.00
_cell.angle_gamma   90.00
#
_symmetry.space_group_name_H-M   'P 1'
#
loop_
_entity.id
_entity.type
_entity.pdbx_description
1 polymer ?
#
loop_
_entity_poly.entity_id
_entity_poly.type
_entity_poly.pdbx_seq_one_letter_code
_entity_poly.pdbx_strand_id
1 'polypeptide(L)'
;ILVNECYALLNRQNKIKLEENMTVYNICYEENAPYELMCEIEKLELEFRTVLILFYYEDMSIKSISEVLSISQGTVKSRLSRSKAKLKTILEESEGGI
;
A
#
# COMPACT_ATOMS: atom_id res chain seq x y z
N ILE A 1 8.23 11.83 -29.45
CA ILE A 1 8.56 12.88 -28.45
C ILE A 1 7.35 13.05 -27.53
N LEU A 2 6.96 12.00 -26.80
CA LEU A 2 5.82 12.06 -25.87
C LEU A 2 5.96 11.02 -24.74
N VAL A 3 7.20 10.84 -24.28
CA VAL A 3 7.50 10.03 -23.08
C VAL A 3 8.35 10.87 -22.11
N ASN A 4 9.22 11.75 -22.65
CA ASN A 4 10.02 12.66 -21.83
C ASN A 4 9.24 13.82 -21.18
N GLU A 5 8.02 14.13 -21.64
CA GLU A 5 7.22 15.21 -21.04
C GLU A 5 6.67 14.80 -19.65
N CYS A 6 6.40 13.50 -19.44
CA CYS A 6 5.92 13.00 -18.15
C CYS A 6 7.00 13.09 -17.05
N TYR A 7 8.28 12.89 -17.40
CA TYR A 7 9.38 13.03 -16.45
C TYR A 7 9.62 14.48 -16.02
N ALA A 8 9.37 15.46 -16.89
CA ALA A 8 9.56 16.88 -16.57
C ALA A 8 8.51 17.40 -15.57
N LEU A 9 7.27 16.89 -15.64
CA LEU A 9 6.21 17.23 -14.69
C LEU A 9 6.43 16.57 -13.32
N LEU A 10 6.92 15.31 -13.29
CA LEU A 10 7.22 14.59 -12.04
C LEU A 10 8.45 15.16 -11.29
N ASN A 11 9.38 15.82 -11.98
CA ASN A 11 10.56 16.40 -11.34
C ASN A 11 10.39 17.87 -10.89
N ARG A 12 9.35 18.58 -11.35
CA ARG A 12 9.14 19.98 -10.95
C ARG A 12 8.22 20.15 -9.73
N GLN A 13 7.42 19.13 -9.38
CA GLN A 13 6.60 19.12 -8.16
C GLN A 13 7.22 18.36 -6.97
N ASN A 14 8.31 17.60 -7.16
CA ASN A 14 8.94 16.82 -6.09
C ASN A 14 10.12 17.52 -5.41
N LYS A 15 9.94 18.80 -5.04
CA LYS A 15 10.64 19.35 -3.87
C LYS A 15 9.81 19.11 -2.61
N ILE A 16 9.32 17.88 -2.49
CA ILE A 16 8.75 17.40 -1.25
C ILE A 16 9.92 17.04 -0.37
N LYS A 17 10.19 17.94 0.57
CA LYS A 17 11.06 17.72 1.72
C LYS A 17 10.56 16.43 2.38
N LEU A 18 11.33 15.34 2.29
CA LEU A 18 11.06 14.11 3.04
C LEU A 18 11.28 14.43 4.52
N GLU A 19 10.25 14.99 5.15
CA GLU A 19 10.10 15.01 6.59
C GLU A 19 9.36 13.73 6.99
N GLU A 20 9.83 13.06 8.04
CA GLU A 20 9.51 11.70 8.49
C GLU A 20 8.03 11.45 8.86
N ASN A 21 7.12 12.37 8.54
CA ASN A 21 5.69 12.28 8.84
C ASN A 21 4.80 12.51 7.61
N MET A 22 5.31 12.28 6.40
CA MET A 22 4.50 12.44 5.20
C MET A 22 3.66 11.18 4.94
N THR A 23 2.40 11.23 5.34
CA THR A 23 1.39 10.26 4.92
C THR A 23 1.21 10.36 3.40
N VAL A 24 1.83 9.42 2.69
CA VAL A 24 1.73 9.23 1.23
C VAL A 24 0.29 8.79 0.80
N TYR A 25 -0.69 8.78 1.69
CA TYR A 25 -2.00 8.15 1.50
C TYR A 25 -3.06 9.04 0.82
N ASN A 26 -2.73 10.27 0.44
CA ASN A 26 -3.66 11.16 -0.27
C ASN A 26 -3.71 10.92 -1.79
N ILE A 27 -3.75 9.66 -2.22
CA ILE A 27 -4.15 9.31 -3.58
C ILE A 27 -5.34 8.36 -3.48
N CYS A 28 -6.49 8.96 -3.73
CA CYS A 28 -7.83 8.42 -3.78
C CYS A 28 -7.87 7.00 -4.36
N TYR A 29 -8.28 6.09 -3.49
CA TYR A 29 -8.75 4.75 -3.79
C TYR A 29 -9.81 4.75 -4.89
N GLU A 30 -9.78 3.70 -5.72
CA GLU A 30 -10.81 3.35 -6.69
C GLU A 30 -12.23 3.43 -6.11
N GLU A 31 -13.20 3.81 -6.94
CA GLU A 31 -14.60 4.15 -6.60
C GLU A 31 -15.44 3.10 -5.84
N ASN A 32 -14.89 1.94 -5.45
CA ASN A 32 -15.70 0.84 -4.90
C ASN A 32 -15.11 0.11 -3.68
N ALA A 33 -13.96 0.52 -3.12
CA ALA A 33 -13.54 0.02 -1.81
C ALA A 33 -14.27 0.81 -0.72
N PRO A 34 -15.01 0.18 0.22
CA PRO A 34 -15.66 0.89 1.32
C PRO A 34 -14.60 1.69 2.07
N TYR A 35 -14.81 3.00 2.21
CA TYR A 35 -13.91 3.89 2.95
C TYR A 35 -13.48 3.30 4.30
N GLU A 36 -14.39 2.60 4.97
CA GLU A 36 -14.16 1.86 6.21
C GLU A 36 -13.04 0.83 6.10
N LEU A 37 -13.02 -0.01 5.05
CA LEU A 37 -11.96 -0.99 4.84
C LEU A 37 -10.58 -0.33 4.68
N MET A 38 -10.56 0.87 4.08
CA MET A 38 -9.30 1.60 3.92
C MET A 38 -8.76 2.19 5.20
N CYS A 39 -9.64 2.73 6.04
CA CYS A 39 -9.25 3.13 7.39
C CYS A 39 -8.64 1.95 8.17
N GLU A 40 -9.16 0.74 8.00
CA GLU A 40 -8.62 -0.45 8.67
C GLU A 40 -7.28 -0.92 8.07
N ILE A 41 -7.12 -0.85 6.75
CA ILE A 41 -5.83 -1.13 6.09
C ILE A 41 -4.77 -0.11 6.52
N GLU A 42 -5.14 1.16 6.75
CA GLU A 42 -4.22 2.19 7.24
C GLU A 42 -3.67 1.92 8.65
N LYS A 43 -4.38 1.14 9.48
CA LYS A 43 -3.89 0.72 10.81
C LYS A 43 -2.79 -0.35 10.73
N LEU A 44 -2.56 -0.96 9.56
CA LEU A 44 -1.47 -1.92 9.37
C LEU A 44 -0.11 -1.20 9.33
N GLU A 45 0.92 -1.87 9.85
CA GLU A 45 2.31 -1.45 9.65
C GLU A 45 2.62 -1.31 8.15
N LEU A 46 3.47 -0.33 7.82
CA LEU A 46 3.78 0.03 6.43
C LEU A 46 4.18 -1.19 5.59
N GLU A 47 5.01 -2.10 6.12
CA GLU A 47 5.46 -3.28 5.37
C GLU A 47 4.34 -4.27 5.02
N PHE A 48 3.28 -4.33 5.83
CA PHE A 48 2.12 -5.19 5.61
C PHE A 48 1.13 -4.54 4.65
N ARG A 49 0.86 -3.25 4.86
CA ARG A 49 0.01 -2.44 3.99
C ARG A 49 0.55 -2.40 2.55
N THR A 50 1.85 -2.16 2.39
CA THR A 50 2.48 -2.07 1.06
C THR A 50 2.30 -3.37 0.27
N VAL A 51 2.59 -4.54 0.85
CA VAL A 51 2.42 -5.81 0.11
C VAL A 51 0.95 -6.11 -0.22
N LEU A 52 0.02 -5.69 0.63
CA LEU A 52 -1.41 -5.92 0.45
C LEU A 52 -1.96 -5.05 -0.68
N ILE A 53 -1.57 -3.76 -0.73
CA ILE A 53 -1.92 -2.83 -1.82
C ILE A 53 -1.35 -3.34 -3.14
N LEU A 54 -0.04 -3.62 -3.20
CA LEU A 54 0.60 -4.07 -4.44
C LEU A 54 -0.02 -5.38 -4.97
N PHE A 55 -0.47 -6.27 -4.09
CA PHE A 55 -1.06 -7.55 -4.51
C PHE A 55 -2.53 -7.46 -4.90
N TYR A 56 -3.36 -6.76 -4.12
CA TYR A 56 -4.83 -6.77 -4.31
C TYR A 56 -5.36 -5.56 -5.09
N TYR A 57 -4.65 -4.44 -5.08
CA TYR A 57 -5.08 -3.21 -5.78
C TYR A 57 -4.31 -3.00 -7.07
N GLU A 58 -3.01 -3.34 -7.09
CA GLU A 58 -2.17 -3.17 -8.28
C GLU A 58 -2.02 -4.48 -9.10
N ASP A 59 -2.74 -5.55 -8.72
CA ASP A 59 -2.68 -6.88 -9.34
C ASP A 59 -1.25 -7.43 -9.58
N MET A 60 -0.28 -7.02 -8.75
CA MET A 60 1.11 -7.41 -8.94
C MET A 60 1.36 -8.84 -8.49
N SER A 61 2.10 -9.59 -9.30
CA SER A 61 2.54 -10.93 -8.93
C SER A 61 3.53 -10.90 -7.75
N ILE A 62 3.58 -11.99 -6.97
CA ILE A 62 4.56 -12.16 -5.87
C ILE A 62 5.99 -11.94 -6.36
N LYS A 63 6.30 -12.35 -7.59
CA LYS A 63 7.61 -12.14 -8.21
C LYS A 63 7.87 -10.65 -8.45
N SER A 64 6.93 -9.94 -9.07
CA SER A 64 7.04 -8.49 -9.32
C SER A 64 7.17 -7.70 -8.02
N ILE A 65 6.40 -8.05 -6.98
CA ILE A 65 6.51 -7.43 -5.66
C ILE A 65 7.89 -7.69 -5.04
N SER A 66 8.41 -8.92 -5.18
CA SER A 66 9.74 -9.26 -4.66
C SER A 66 10.86 -8.46 -5.32
N GLU A 67 10.73 -8.18 -6.61
CA GLU A 67 11.68 -7.38 -7.39
C GLU A 67 11.56 -5.89 -7.03
N VAL A 68 10.35 -5.34 -6.99
CA VAL A 68 10.10 -3.93 -6.67
C VAL A 68 10.53 -3.58 -5.24
N LEU A 69 10.23 -4.45 -4.27
CA LEU A 69 10.58 -4.22 -2.88
C LEU A 69 11.98 -4.75 -2.50
N SER A 70 12.70 -5.39 -3.43
CA SER A 70 14.01 -6.00 -3.19
C SER A 70 14.03 -6.96 -1.98
N ILE A 71 13.01 -7.81 -1.85
CA ILE A 71 12.87 -8.81 -0.78
C ILE A 71 12.66 -10.20 -1.38
N SER A 72 12.85 -11.27 -0.59
CA SER A 72 12.58 -12.62 -1.10
C SER A 72 11.08 -12.85 -1.36
N GLN A 73 10.73 -13.68 -2.35
CA GLN A 73 9.34 -14.11 -2.55
C GLN A 73 8.76 -14.80 -1.31
N GLY A 74 9.58 -15.48 -0.51
CA GLY A 74 9.19 -16.04 0.79
C GLY A 74 8.78 -14.96 1.78
N THR A 75 9.49 -13.82 1.80
CA THR A 75 9.16 -12.64 2.60
C THR A 75 7.86 -11.98 2.13
N VAL A 76 7.64 -11.88 0.81
CA VAL A 76 6.36 -11.37 0.27
C VAL A 76 5.21 -12.24 0.75
N LYS A 77 5.32 -13.57 0.61
CA LYS A 77 4.27 -14.52 1.06
C LYS A 77 4.02 -14.43 2.57
N SER A 78 5.08 -14.35 3.38
CA SER A 78 4.92 -14.27 4.83
C SER A 78 4.32 -12.93 5.27
N ARG A 79 4.71 -11.81 4.65
CA ARG A 79 4.09 -10.49 4.88
C ARG A 79 2.62 -10.46 4.42
N LEU A 80 2.28 -11.07 3.29
CA LEU A 80 0.88 -11.22 2.85
C LEU A 80 0.05 -12.07 3.82
N SER A 81 0.61 -13.15 4.36
CA SER A 81 -0.06 -13.97 5.36
C SER A 81 -0.31 -13.20 6.66
N ARG A 82 0.73 -12.54 7.18
CA ARG A 82 0.66 -11.75 8.42
C ARG A 82 -0.24 -10.53 8.29
N SER A 83 -0.20 -9.82 7.16
CA SER A 83 -1.06 -8.67 6.89
C SER A 83 -2.54 -9.06 6.93
N LYS A 84 -2.92 -10.18 6.29
CA LYS A 84 -4.30 -10.71 6.37
C LYS A 84 -4.72 -11.09 7.79
N ALA A 85 -3.83 -11.74 8.54
CA ALA A 85 -4.11 -12.09 9.93
C ALA A 85 -4.31 -10.83 10.81
N LYS A 86 -3.45 -9.83 10.66
CA LYS A 86 -3.57 -8.56 11.38
C LYS A 86 -4.82 -7.77 10.98
N LEU A 87 -5.10 -7.69 9.68
CA LEU A 87 -6.28 -7.00 9.17
C LEU A 87 -7.55 -7.65 9.69
N LYS A 88 -7.59 -8.99 9.77
CA LYS A 88 -8.70 -9.71 10.39
C LYS A 88 -8.91 -9.30 11.84
N THR A 89 -7.84 -9.29 12.67
CA THR A 89 -7.93 -8.86 14.07
C THR A 89 -8.43 -7.41 14.19
N ILE A 90 -7.92 -6.51 13.35
CA ILE A 90 -8.32 -5.10 13.31
C ILE A 90 -9.83 -4.95 12.97
N LEU A 91 -10.32 -5.74 12.01
CA LEU A 91 -11.74 -5.76 11.63
C LEU A 91 -12.62 -6.34 12.76
N GLU A 92 -12.19 -7.44 13.39
CA GLU A 92 -12.90 -8.04 14.52
C GLU A 92 -13.01 -7.09 15.72
N GLU A 93 -11.95 -6.33 16.01
CA GLU A 93 -11.96 -5.29 17.06
C GLU A 93 -12.88 -4.11 16.70
N SER A 94 -13.00 -3.78 15.42
CA SER A 94 -13.84 -2.68 14.94
C SER A 94 -15.33 -3.07 14.89
N GLU A 95 -15.65 -4.33 14.60
CA GLU A 95 -17.02 -4.87 14.62
C GLU A 95 -17.51 -5.20 16.04
N GLY A 96 -16.61 -5.51 16.98
CA GLY A 96 -16.93 -5.86 18.37
C GLY A 96 -17.21 -4.67 19.31
N GLY A 97 -17.29 -3.46 18.79
CA GLY A 97 -17.48 -2.21 19.54
C GLY A 97 -18.93 -1.67 19.57
N ILE A 98 -19.94 -2.54 19.55
CA ILE A 98 -21.37 -2.18 19.67
C ILE A 98 -21.99 -2.84 20.90
#